data_AF-A0A562ICN2-F1
#
_entry.id   AF-A0A562ICN2-F1
#
_cell.length_a   1.000
_cell.length_b   1.000
_cell.length_c   1.000
_cell.angle_alpha   90.00
_cell.angle_beta   90.00
_cell.angle_gamma   90.00
#
_symmetry.space_group_name_H-M   'P 1'
#
loop_
_entity.id
_entity.type
_entity.pdbx_description
1 polymer ?
#
loop_
_entity_poly.entity_id
_entity_poly.type
_entity_poly.pdbx_seq_one_letter_code
_entity_poly.pdbx_strand_id
1 'polypeptide(L)'
;MTLKWLAVVVAVVSLTSAVTGNVVSGVLGGGELPLVANLLALTVAGTAVVLAVVAELHGRLDDRISELRELLVARLDELEARTGDRNTGFVEGYLLSHGQEAEVVPFGRRGRGAAER
;
A
#
# COMPACT_ATOMS: atom_id res chain seq x y z
N MET A 1 6.10 -11.96 6.21
CA MET A 1 6.19 -12.77 7.46
C MET A 1 7.31 -13.80 7.45
N THR A 2 7.43 -14.68 6.45
CA THR A 2 8.45 -15.76 6.40
C THR A 2 9.89 -15.25 6.49
N LEU A 3 10.23 -14.17 5.77
CA LEU A 3 11.58 -13.60 5.74
C LEU A 3 12.05 -13.06 7.10
N LYS A 4 11.16 -12.39 7.86
CA LYS A 4 11.45 -11.92 9.22
C LYS A 4 11.81 -13.08 10.14
N TRP A 5 10.97 -14.11 10.17
CA TRP A 5 11.17 -15.26 11.05
C TRP A 5 12.38 -16.09 10.66
N LEU A 6 12.66 -16.24 9.36
CA LEU A 6 13.86 -16.89 8.88
C LEU A 6 15.12 -16.13 9.32
N ALA A 7 15.12 -14.80 9.19
CA ALA A 7 16.22 -13.97 9.64
C ALA A 7 16.44 -14.05 11.16
N VAL A 8 15.36 -14.03 11.96
CA VAL A 8 15.45 -14.24 13.42
C VAL A 8 16.04 -15.61 13.75
N VAL A 9 15.57 -16.67 13.08
CA VAL A 9 16.08 -18.03 13.30
C VAL A 9 17.57 -18.12 12.96
N VAL A 10 18.00 -17.54 11.84
CA VAL A 10 19.42 -17.50 11.45
C VAL A 10 20.26 -16.76 12.49
N ALA A 11 19.78 -15.63 13.01
CA ALA A 11 20.48 -14.89 14.06
C ALA A 11 20.65 -15.72 15.34
N VAL A 12 19.57 -16.36 15.80
CA VAL A 12 19.58 -17.20 17.00
C VAL A 12 20.52 -18.38 16.83
N VAL A 13 20.38 -19.14 15.72
CA VAL A 13 21.22 -20.32 15.46
C VAL A 13 22.69 -19.95 15.36
N SER A 14 23.02 -18.85 14.68
CA SER A 14 24.40 -18.37 14.55
C SER A 14 25.01 -18.04 15.92
N LEU A 15 24.29 -17.29 16.75
CA LEU A 15 24.74 -16.90 18.08
C LEU A 15 24.87 -18.11 19.01
N THR A 16 23.86 -19.00 19.02
CA THR A 16 23.88 -20.21 19.84
C THR A 16 25.02 -21.13 19.44
N SER A 17 25.32 -21.28 18.15
CA SER A 17 26.46 -22.11 17.70
C SER A 17 27.81 -21.52 18.14
N ALA A 18 27.98 -20.20 18.06
CA ALA A 18 29.22 -19.53 18.49
C ALA A 18 29.42 -19.65 20.00
N VAL A 19 28.38 -19.40 20.79
CA VAL A 19 28.44 -19.53 22.25
C VAL A 19 28.74 -20.98 22.64
N THR A 20 27.99 -21.93 22.08
CA THR A 20 28.18 -23.36 22.39
C THR A 20 29.58 -23.82 22.00
N GLY A 21 30.07 -23.41 20.83
CA GLY A 21 31.39 -23.77 20.35
C GLY A 21 32.52 -23.26 21.25
N ASN A 22 32.44 -22.01 21.73
CA ASN A 22 33.44 -21.47 22.66
C ASN A 22 33.37 -22.13 24.05
N VAL A 23 32.16 -22.45 24.54
CA VAL A 23 32.02 -23.17 25.82
C VAL A 23 32.63 -24.56 25.72
N VAL A 24 32.34 -25.30 24.64
CA VAL A 24 32.87 -26.64 24.42
C VAL A 24 34.39 -26.61 24.24
N SER A 25 34.94 -25.67 23.47
CA SER A 25 36.40 -25.54 23.30
C SER A 25 37.11 -25.14 24.59
N GLY A 26 36.49 -24.25 25.37
CA GLY A 26 36.99 -23.83 26.68
C GLY A 26 37.02 -24.98 27.69
N VAL A 27 35.95 -25.79 27.73
CA VAL A 27 35.83 -26.93 28.67
C VAL A 27 36.72 -28.11 28.27
N LEU A 28 36.83 -28.43 26.97
CA LEU A 28 37.57 -29.61 26.50
C LEU A 28 39.06 -29.37 26.27
N GLY A 29 39.49 -28.12 26.06
CA GLY A 29 40.87 -27.82 25.64
C GLY A 29 41.46 -26.52 26.16
N GLY A 30 40.74 -25.75 26.99
CA GLY A 30 41.22 -24.46 27.53
C GLY A 30 41.43 -23.37 26.48
N GLY A 31 40.92 -23.57 25.25
CA GLY A 31 41.11 -22.65 24.12
C GLY A 31 39.79 -22.07 23.58
N GLU A 32 39.87 -20.95 22.89
CA GLU A 32 38.73 -20.31 22.21
C GLU A 32 38.63 -20.78 20.75
N LEU A 33 37.42 -20.68 20.15
CA LEU A 33 37.27 -20.87 18.71
C LEU A 33 38.09 -19.81 17.94
N PRO A 34 38.56 -20.12 16.72
CA PRO A 34 39.30 -19.17 15.91
C PRO A 34 38.53 -17.85 15.76
N LEU A 35 39.20 -16.71 15.97
CA LEU A 35 38.60 -15.37 15.91
C LEU A 35 37.73 -15.16 14.66
N VAL A 36 38.17 -15.70 13.52
CA VAL A 36 37.45 -15.64 12.24
C VAL A 36 36.07 -16.30 12.31
N ALA A 37 35.94 -17.44 13.02
CA ALA A 37 34.66 -18.12 13.18
C ALA A 37 33.69 -17.32 14.07
N ASN A 38 34.20 -16.72 15.14
CA ASN A 38 33.39 -15.84 16.00
C ASN A 38 32.96 -14.56 15.25
N LEU A 39 33.84 -13.96 14.46
CA LEU A 39 33.52 -12.80 13.61
C LEU A 39 32.46 -13.14 12.55
N LEU A 40 32.59 -14.30 11.89
CA LEU A 40 31.57 -14.77 10.94
C LEU A 40 30.23 -14.97 11.63
N ALA A 41 30.20 -15.63 12.78
CA ALA A 41 28.95 -15.85 13.49
C ALA A 41 28.28 -14.53 13.93
N LEU A 42 29.09 -13.56 14.39
CA LEU A 42 28.60 -12.25 14.83
C LEU A 42 28.10 -11.40 13.65
N THR A 43 28.81 -11.40 12.52
CA THR A 43 28.40 -10.66 11.31
C THR A 43 27.15 -11.27 10.68
N VAL A 44 27.04 -12.61 10.64
CA VAL A 44 25.83 -13.31 10.20
C VAL A 44 24.65 -13.00 11.13
N ALA A 45 24.87 -13.03 12.45
CA ALA A 45 23.82 -12.67 13.41
C ALA A 45 23.39 -11.20 13.26
N GLY A 46 24.35 -10.27 13.14
CA GLY A 46 24.07 -8.85 12.96
C GLY A 46 23.32 -8.55 11.67
N THR A 47 23.76 -9.11 10.54
CA THR A 47 23.07 -8.92 9.24
C THR A 47 21.67 -9.52 9.26
N ALA A 48 21.48 -10.67 9.90
CA ALA A 48 20.17 -11.28 10.06
C ALA A 48 19.22 -10.44 10.95
N VAL A 49 19.73 -9.84 12.02
CA VAL A 49 18.93 -8.89 12.83
C VAL A 49 18.51 -7.67 12.00
N VAL A 50 19.42 -7.08 11.23
CA VAL A 50 19.09 -5.95 10.34
C VAL A 50 18.02 -6.36 9.33
N LEU A 51 18.16 -7.52 8.68
CA LEU A 51 17.15 -8.05 7.75
C LEU A 51 15.79 -8.24 8.41
N ALA A 52 15.75 -8.74 9.66
CA ALA A 52 14.49 -8.90 10.40
C ALA A 52 13.80 -7.56 10.65
N VAL A 53 14.57 -6.53 11.03
CA VAL A 53 14.04 -5.17 11.26
C VAL A 53 13.51 -4.57 9.96
N VAL A 54 14.27 -4.68 8.86
CA VAL A 54 13.84 -4.19 7.54
C VAL A 54 12.57 -4.90 7.08
N ALA A 55 12.48 -6.22 7.27
CA ALA A 55 11.30 -7.00 6.90
C ALA A 55 10.05 -6.59 7.71
N GLU A 56 10.21 -6.30 9.00
CA GLU A 56 9.12 -5.78 9.85
C GLU A 56 8.66 -4.40 9.39
N LEU A 57 9.61 -3.50 9.10
CA LEU A 57 9.30 -2.15 8.64
C LEU A 57 8.56 -2.18 7.30
N HIS A 58 9.03 -3.04 6.39
CA HIS A 58 8.39 -3.25 5.10
C HIS A 58 6.97 -3.79 5.26
N GLY A 59 6.74 -4.78 6.15
CA GLY A 59 5.40 -5.29 6.43
C GLY A 59 4.45 -4.21 6.93
N ARG A 60 4.88 -3.38 7.90
CA ARG A 60 4.05 -2.27 8.41
C ARG A 60 3.75 -1.21 7.37
N LEU A 61 4.68 -0.94 6.46
CA LEU A 61 4.47 -0.01 5.36
C LEU A 61 3.46 -0.56 4.36
N ASP A 62 3.59 -1.84 4.01
CA ASP A 62 2.69 -2.52 3.09
C ASP A 62 1.25 -2.56 3.65
N ASP A 63 1.10 -2.88 4.94
CA ASP A 63 -0.20 -2.88 5.62
C ASP A 63 -0.87 -1.49 5.54
N ARG A 64 -0.11 -0.41 5.83
CA ARG A 64 -0.63 0.96 5.74
C ARG A 64 -1.00 1.37 4.31
N ILE A 65 -0.21 0.95 3.33
CA ILE A 65 -0.50 1.21 1.92
C ILE A 65 -1.77 0.46 1.50
N SER A 66 -1.94 -0.77 1.96
CA SER A 66 -3.14 -1.57 1.71
C SER A 66 -4.38 -0.91 2.32
N GLU A 67 -4.31 -0.47 3.59
CA GLU A 67 -5.40 0.26 4.24
C GLU A 67 -5.77 1.54 3.49
N LEU A 68 -4.78 2.34 3.06
CA LEU A 68 -5.02 3.55 2.27
C LEU A 68 -5.66 3.24 0.93
N ARG A 69 -5.22 2.16 0.27
CA ARG A 69 -5.80 1.71 -1.00
C ARG A 69 -7.24 1.28 -0.83
N GLU A 70 -7.55 0.47 0.19
CA GLU A 70 -8.91 0.04 0.49
C GLU A 70 -9.83 1.25 0.75
N LEU A 71 -9.33 2.23 1.50
CA LEU A 71 -10.06 3.49 1.74
C LEU A 71 -10.32 4.24 0.43
N LEU A 72 -9.30 4.38 -0.43
CA LEU A 72 -9.42 5.03 -1.73
C LEU A 72 -10.43 4.33 -2.64
N VAL A 73 -10.39 3.00 -2.70
CA VAL A 73 -11.35 2.20 -3.48
C VAL A 73 -12.75 2.40 -2.94
N ALA A 74 -12.96 2.30 -1.62
CA ALA A 74 -14.27 2.51 -1.01
C ALA A 74 -14.83 3.91 -1.29
N ARG A 75 -13.98 4.93 -1.29
CA ARG A 75 -14.40 6.30 -1.62
C ARG A 75 -14.71 6.50 -3.10
N LEU A 76 -13.98 5.81 -3.97
CA LEU A 76 -14.26 5.82 -5.40
C LEU A 76 -15.62 5.17 -5.68
N ASP A 77 -15.88 4.01 -5.09
CA ASP A 77 -17.15 3.29 -5.22
C ASP A 77 -18.33 4.12 -4.69
N GLU A 78 -18.14 4.82 -3.56
CA GLU A 78 -19.15 5.73 -3.01
C GLU A 78 -19.42 6.94 -3.93
N LEU A 79 -18.41 7.44 -4.63
CA LEU A 79 -18.57 8.53 -5.60
C LEU A 79 -19.24 8.04 -6.89
N GLU A 80 -18.89 6.85 -7.35
CA GLU A 80 -19.52 6.19 -8.50
C GLU A 80 -21.01 5.95 -8.23
N ALA A 81 -21.37 5.41 -7.06
CA ALA A 81 -22.76 5.21 -6.68
C ALA A 81 -23.57 6.52 -6.67
N ARG A 82 -23.01 7.60 -6.08
CA ARG A 82 -23.68 8.92 -6.05
C ARG A 82 -23.80 9.57 -7.43
N THR A 83 -22.81 9.38 -8.29
CA THR A 83 -22.83 9.97 -9.64
C THR A 83 -23.73 9.17 -10.57
N GLY A 84 -23.76 7.85 -10.42
CA GLY A 84 -24.71 6.96 -11.09
C GLY A 84 -26.15 7.36 -10.80
N ASP A 85 -26.49 7.58 -9.51
CA ASP A 85 -27.83 8.00 -9.07
C ASP A 85 -28.23 9.39 -9.60
N ARG A 86 -27.30 10.35 -9.62
CA ARG A 86 -27.54 11.66 -10.26
C ARG A 86 -27.75 11.58 -11.77
N ASN A 87 -26.97 10.74 -12.46
CA ASN A 87 -27.13 10.57 -13.91
C ASN A 87 -28.42 9.84 -14.26
N THR A 88 -28.85 8.85 -13.48
CA THR A 88 -30.16 8.22 -13.66
C THR A 88 -31.28 9.23 -13.44
N GLY A 89 -31.22 10.05 -12.39
CA GLY A 89 -32.20 11.11 -12.16
C GLY A 89 -32.20 12.20 -13.24
N PHE A 90 -31.04 12.56 -13.80
CA PHE A 90 -30.95 13.51 -14.90
C PHE A 90 -31.51 12.95 -16.21
N VAL A 91 -31.19 11.69 -16.55
CA VAL A 91 -31.70 11.03 -17.75
C VAL A 91 -33.20 10.81 -17.65
N GLU A 92 -33.70 10.37 -16.49
CA GLU A 92 -35.13 10.18 -16.26
C GLU A 92 -35.88 11.52 -16.30
N GLY A 93 -35.33 12.58 -15.71
CA GLY A 93 -35.86 13.95 -15.81
C GLY A 93 -35.85 14.51 -17.24
N TYR A 94 -34.80 14.23 -18.03
CA TYR A 94 -34.69 14.70 -19.42
C TYR A 94 -35.69 13.97 -20.34
N LEU A 95 -35.88 12.67 -20.14
CA LEU A 95 -36.86 11.86 -20.88
C LEU A 95 -38.31 12.20 -20.48
N LEU A 96 -38.59 12.42 -19.19
CA LEU A 96 -39.91 12.84 -18.72
C LEU A 96 -40.24 14.28 -19.13
N SER A 97 -39.27 15.20 -19.13
CA SER A 97 -39.45 16.58 -19.61
C SER A 97 -39.72 16.65 -21.12
N HIS A 98 -39.11 15.77 -21.92
CA HIS A 98 -39.40 15.66 -23.35
C HIS A 98 -40.78 15.06 -23.67
N GLY A 99 -41.43 14.40 -22.70
CA GLY A 99 -42.78 13.87 -22.86
C GLY A 99 -43.88 14.92 -22.67
N GLN A 100 -43.58 16.08 -22.08
CA GLN A 100 -44.63 17.01 -21.62
C GLN A 100 -44.54 18.43 -22.18
N GLU A 101 -43.37 19.00 -22.51
CA GLU A 101 -43.30 20.38 -23.02
C GLU A 101 -42.15 20.57 -24.02
N ALA A 102 -42.43 20.37 -25.30
CA ALA A 102 -41.68 21.04 -26.38
C ALA A 102 -42.59 22.06 -27.05
N GLU A 103 -43.14 23.00 -26.27
CA GLU A 103 -43.63 24.26 -26.83
C GLU A 103 -42.40 25.04 -27.30
N VAL A 104 -42.07 24.86 -28.57
CA VAL A 104 -40.97 25.56 -29.25
C VAL A 104 -41.31 27.05 -29.24
N VAL A 105 -40.73 27.79 -28.29
CA VAL A 105 -40.78 29.26 -28.32
C VAL A 105 -39.96 29.72 -29.53
N PRO A 106 -40.57 30.30 -30.57
CA PRO A 106 -39.82 30.80 -31.70
C PRO A 106 -39.00 32.00 -31.24
N PHE A 107 -37.68 31.89 -31.33
CA PHE A 107 -36.78 33.04 -31.18
C PHE A 107 -37.18 34.10 -32.20
N GLY A 108 -37.84 35.16 -31.71
CA GLY A 108 -38.21 36.32 -32.48
C GLY A 108 -37.00 36.86 -33.22
N ARG A 109 -37.05 36.79 -34.55
CA ARG A 109 -36.08 37.36 -35.48
C ARG A 109 -35.95 38.85 -35.18
N ARG A 110 -34.90 39.23 -34.46
CA ARG A 110 -34.55 40.64 -34.19
C ARG A 110 -34.41 41.34 -35.55
N GLY A 111 -35.36 42.24 -35.83
CA GLY A 111 -35.51 42.92 -37.11
C GLY A 111 -34.23 43.63 -37.52
N ARG A 112 -33.65 43.16 -38.62
CA ARG A 112 -32.72 43.92 -39.46
C ARG A 112 -33.58 44.86 -40.30
N GLY A 113 -33.67 46.12 -39.92
CA GLY A 113 -34.46 47.11 -40.65
C GLY A 113 -34.60 48.43 -39.92
N ALA A 114 -33.52 49.21 -39.85
CA ALA A 114 -33.57 50.67 -39.71
C ALA A 114 -32.19 51.25 -40.08
N ALA A 115 -31.86 51.17 -41.38
CA ALA A 115 -31.09 52.22 -42.01
C ALA A 115 -32.12 53.06 -42.78
N GLU A 116 -32.28 54.33 -42.42
CA GLU A 116 -32.46 55.47 -43.35
C GLU A 116 -32.95 56.73 -42.62
N ARG A 117 -32.12 57.77 -42.76
CA ARG A 117 -32.34 59.22 -42.53
C ARG A 117 -32.18 59.78 -41.13
#